data_AF-A0A937MG85-F1
#
_entry.id   AF-A0A937MG85-F1
#
_cell.length_a   1.000
_cell.length_b   1.000
_cell.length_c   1.000
_cell.angle_alpha   90.00
_cell.angle_beta   90.00
_cell.angle_gamma   90.00
#
_symmetry.space_group_name_H-M   'P 1'
#
loop_
_entity.id
_entity.type
_entity.pdbx_description
1 polymer ?
#
loop_
_entity_poly.entity_id
_entity_poly.type
_entity_poly.pdbx_seq_one_letter_code
_entity_poly.pdbx_strand_id
1 'polypeptide(L)'
;MMKLQIAFAALFTCLLALPPAEAAQKCTRLVKTLRGEQLINNCGSCRIVSLQRKRPSAAAPINRTYTLAPKTTTDLSFRGPGQSRIISDSSCRPSASDNAPTAAQKSAKSDGKRCIIMQRTDKNGVTGLALANTCNECRMAVVDRINGKGERRSQSIAIGGRSLMPIPALGALQAAILDDQPCK
;
A
#
# COMPACT_ATOMS: atom_id res chain seq x y z
N MET A 1 18.07 -59.33 53.39
CA MET A 1 17.86 -57.88 53.54
C MET A 1 18.52 -57.18 52.36
N MET A 2 17.75 -56.53 51.48
CA MET A 2 18.03 -55.24 50.81
C MET A 2 17.09 -55.12 49.60
N LYS A 3 16.03 -54.31 49.79
CA LYS A 3 15.18 -53.77 48.73
C LYS A 3 15.92 -52.57 48.15
N LEU A 4 16.11 -52.51 46.84
CA LEU A 4 16.55 -51.28 46.17
C LEU A 4 15.40 -50.77 45.29
N GLN A 5 14.75 -49.73 45.80
CA GLN A 5 13.77 -48.93 45.08
C GLN A 5 14.49 -48.11 43.99
N ILE A 6 14.01 -48.16 42.75
CA ILE A 6 14.40 -47.20 41.72
C ILE A 6 13.18 -46.33 41.43
N ALA A 7 13.37 -45.04 41.70
CA ALA A 7 12.36 -44.02 41.76
C ALA A 7 11.79 -43.66 40.38
N PHE A 8 10.50 -43.33 40.41
CA PHE A 8 9.74 -42.65 39.38
C PHE A 8 10.44 -41.36 38.91
N ALA A 9 10.67 -41.22 37.61
CA ALA A 9 10.86 -39.94 36.95
C ALA A 9 9.89 -39.86 35.76
N ALA A 10 8.63 -39.54 36.06
CA ALA A 10 7.63 -39.22 35.05
C ALA A 10 7.92 -37.82 34.49
N LEU A 11 8.63 -37.77 33.37
CA LEU A 11 8.92 -36.55 32.62
C LEU A 11 7.62 -36.08 31.96
N PHE A 12 6.92 -35.14 32.59
CA PHE A 12 5.69 -34.52 32.07
C PHE A 12 6.08 -33.56 30.92
N THR A 13 6.17 -34.07 29.69
CA THR A 13 6.32 -33.27 28.48
C THR A 13 5.07 -32.43 28.26
N CYS A 14 5.17 -31.15 28.64
CA CYS A 14 4.17 -30.13 28.35
C CYS A 14 4.12 -29.90 26.83
N LEU A 15 3.14 -30.51 26.16
CA LEU A 15 2.78 -30.17 24.77
C LEU A 15 2.22 -28.75 24.78
N LEU A 16 3.05 -27.77 24.44
CA LEU A 16 2.60 -26.44 24.07
C LEU A 16 1.87 -26.53 22.72
N ALA A 17 0.54 -26.63 22.78
CA ALA A 17 -0.32 -26.46 21.63
C ALA A 17 -0.22 -25.00 21.14
N LEU A 18 0.69 -24.76 20.20
CA LEU A 18 0.75 -23.53 19.43
C LEU A 18 -0.54 -23.43 18.61
N PRO A 19 -1.34 -22.36 18.72
CA PRO A 19 -2.49 -22.18 17.85
C PRO A 19 -2.03 -22.11 16.39
N PRO A 20 -2.78 -22.70 15.44
CA PRO A 20 -2.48 -22.54 14.04
C PRO A 20 -2.50 -21.05 13.72
N ALA A 21 -1.39 -20.54 13.18
CA ALA A 21 -1.36 -19.21 12.61
C ALA A 21 -2.27 -19.21 11.37
N GLU A 22 -3.55 -18.88 11.57
CA GLU A 22 -4.45 -18.56 10.47
C GLU A 22 -3.91 -17.32 9.77
N ALA A 23 -3.13 -17.55 8.71
CA ALA A 23 -2.75 -16.52 7.78
C ALA A 23 -4.06 -15.97 7.19
N ALA A 24 -4.51 -14.82 7.70
CA ALA A 24 -5.72 -14.14 7.26
C ALA A 24 -5.79 -14.16 5.73
N GLN A 25 -6.71 -14.98 5.21
CA GLN A 25 -6.75 -15.31 3.79
C GLN A 25 -7.18 -14.04 3.04
N LYS A 26 -6.24 -13.42 2.33
CA LYS A 26 -6.54 -12.24 1.53
C LYS A 26 -7.54 -12.64 0.44
N CYS A 27 -8.71 -11.98 0.43
CA CYS A 27 -9.79 -12.28 -0.51
C CYS A 27 -9.57 -11.69 -1.91
N THR A 28 -8.52 -10.88 -2.10
CA THR A 28 -8.03 -10.53 -3.44
C THR A 28 -6.80 -11.36 -3.80
N ARG A 29 -6.73 -11.81 -5.05
CA ARG A 29 -5.60 -12.62 -5.54
C ARG A 29 -5.29 -12.36 -7.01
N LEU A 30 -4.03 -12.55 -7.36
CA LEU A 30 -3.53 -12.50 -8.73
C LEU A 30 -3.41 -13.93 -9.28
N VAL A 31 -3.95 -14.18 -10.46
CA VAL A 31 -3.92 -15.48 -11.14
C VAL A 31 -3.29 -15.33 -12.51
N LYS A 32 -2.39 -16.24 -12.88
CA LYS A 32 -1.81 -16.32 -14.22
C LYS A 32 -2.68 -17.22 -15.10
N THR A 33 -2.98 -16.76 -16.31
CA THR A 33 -3.74 -17.49 -17.33
C THR A 33 -2.95 -17.51 -18.64
N LEU A 34 -3.42 -18.30 -19.61
CA LEU A 34 -2.82 -18.36 -20.96
C LEU A 34 -2.87 -17.01 -21.69
N ARG A 35 -3.81 -16.12 -21.33
CA ARG A 35 -4.02 -14.81 -21.98
C ARG A 35 -3.33 -13.65 -21.23
N GLY A 36 -2.78 -13.89 -20.05
CA GLY A 36 -2.13 -12.87 -19.23
C GLY A 36 -2.30 -13.10 -17.73
N GLU A 37 -2.50 -12.01 -16.99
CA GLU A 37 -2.77 -12.07 -15.54
C GLU A 37 -4.16 -11.50 -15.25
N GLN A 38 -4.85 -12.12 -14.29
CA GLN A 38 -6.16 -11.73 -13.82
C GLN A 38 -6.11 -11.37 -12.34
N LEU A 39 -6.81 -10.30 -11.99
CA LEU A 39 -7.00 -9.89 -10.62
C LEU A 39 -8.41 -10.25 -10.18
N ILE A 40 -8.51 -11.10 -9.17
CA ILE A 40 -9.79 -11.63 -8.67
C ILE A 40 -10.06 -11.03 -7.31
N ASN A 41 -11.27 -10.48 -7.14
CA ASN A 41 -11.81 -10.08 -5.85
C ASN A 41 -12.89 -11.07 -5.41
N ASN A 42 -12.58 -11.97 -4.49
CA ASN A 42 -13.55 -12.87 -3.87
C ASN A 42 -14.25 -12.23 -2.66
N CYS A 43 -13.86 -11.03 -2.25
CA CYS A 43 -14.49 -10.34 -1.14
C CYS A 43 -15.96 -10.01 -1.53
N GLY A 44 -16.85 -10.04 -0.54
CA GLY A 44 -18.23 -9.53 -0.68
C GLY A 44 -18.31 -8.00 -0.73
N SER A 45 -17.16 -7.32 -0.72
CA SER A 45 -17.05 -5.86 -0.72
C SER A 45 -16.07 -5.37 -1.79
N CYS A 46 -16.20 -4.10 -2.14
CA CYS A 46 -15.32 -3.45 -3.10
C CYS A 46 -13.91 -3.30 -2.52
N ARG A 47 -12.89 -3.58 -3.33
CA ARG A 47 -11.47 -3.52 -2.96
C ARG A 47 -10.68 -2.60 -3.89
N ILE A 48 -9.67 -1.95 -3.35
CA ILE A 48 -8.70 -1.13 -4.06
C ILE A 48 -7.36 -1.84 -3.91
N VAL A 49 -6.84 -2.31 -5.03
CA VAL A 49 -5.64 -3.15 -5.06
C VAL A 49 -4.56 -2.45 -5.86
N SER A 50 -3.40 -2.25 -5.25
CA SER A 50 -2.22 -1.76 -5.96
C SER A 50 -1.34 -2.94 -6.38
N LEU A 51 -0.98 -2.96 -7.65
CA LEU A 51 -0.15 -3.96 -8.29
C LEU A 51 1.17 -3.33 -8.69
N GLN A 52 2.26 -4.03 -8.42
CA GLN A 52 3.58 -3.71 -8.94
C GLN A 52 3.99 -4.77 -9.95
N ARG A 53 4.44 -4.35 -11.12
CA ARG A 53 4.98 -5.22 -12.18
C ARG A 53 6.44 -4.91 -12.44
N LYS A 54 7.31 -5.91 -12.36
CA LYS A 54 8.71 -5.84 -12.78
C LYS A 54 8.89 -6.58 -14.10
N ARG A 55 9.42 -5.89 -15.11
CA ARG A 55 9.84 -6.52 -16.37
C ARG A 55 11.34 -6.85 -16.30
N PRO A 56 11.81 -7.91 -16.97
CA PRO A 56 13.24 -8.22 -17.05
C PRO A 56 14.06 -7.09 -17.68
N SER A 57 13.51 -6.45 -18.73
CA SER A 57 14.18 -5.39 -19.48
C SER A 57 14.08 -3.99 -18.86
N ALA A 58 13.27 -3.80 -17.82
CA ALA A 58 13.00 -2.47 -17.26
C ALA A 58 13.78 -2.26 -15.95
N ALA A 59 14.52 -1.16 -15.86
CA ALA A 59 15.28 -0.79 -14.66
C ALA A 59 14.37 -0.58 -13.43
N ALA A 60 13.20 0.05 -13.60
CA ALA A 60 12.24 0.30 -12.52
C ALA A 60 10.94 -0.52 -12.69
N PRO A 61 10.30 -0.95 -11.60
CA PRO A 61 8.97 -1.57 -11.65
C PRO A 61 7.88 -0.52 -11.90
N ILE A 62 6.76 -0.95 -12.48
CA ILE A 62 5.59 -0.10 -12.75
C ILE A 62 4.50 -0.43 -11.74
N ASN A 63 3.92 0.58 -11.10
CA ASN A 63 2.79 0.42 -10.20
C ASN A 63 1.48 0.81 -10.90
N ARG A 64 0.40 0.07 -10.66
CA ARG A 64 -0.97 0.39 -11.11
C ARG A 64 -1.98 0.04 -10.04
N THR A 65 -3.01 0.86 -9.90
CA THR A 65 -4.08 0.67 -8.92
C THR A 65 -5.37 0.29 -9.64
N TYR A 66 -6.08 -0.69 -9.09
CA TYR A 66 -7.35 -1.19 -9.63
C TYR A 66 -8.42 -1.12 -8.55
N THR A 67 -9.59 -0.61 -8.92
CA THR A 67 -10.80 -0.69 -8.10
C THR A 67 -11.62 -1.88 -8.58
N LEU A 68 -11.82 -2.83 -7.67
CA LEU A 68 -12.51 -4.09 -7.93
C LEU A 68 -13.87 -4.07 -7.24
N ALA A 69 -14.93 -4.24 -8.03
CA ALA A 69 -16.25 -4.52 -7.48
C ALA A 69 -16.25 -5.86 -6.72
N PRO A 70 -17.24 -6.09 -5.82
CA PRO A 70 -17.37 -7.38 -5.12
C PRO A 70 -17.47 -8.55 -6.09
N LYS A 71 -16.83 -9.67 -5.77
CA LYS A 71 -16.96 -10.95 -6.52
C LYS A 71 -16.66 -10.84 -8.02
N THR A 72 -15.70 -9.98 -8.42
CA THR A 72 -15.34 -9.79 -9.82
C THR A 72 -13.97 -10.37 -10.17
N THR A 73 -13.79 -10.64 -11.46
CA THR A 73 -12.50 -10.94 -12.08
C THR A 73 -12.19 -9.86 -13.10
N THR A 74 -10.99 -9.30 -13.05
CA THR A 74 -10.54 -8.23 -13.94
C THR A 74 -9.27 -8.67 -14.66
N ASP A 75 -9.34 -8.69 -16.00
CA ASP A 75 -8.16 -8.92 -16.84
C ASP A 75 -7.19 -7.74 -16.73
N LEU A 76 -5.91 -8.04 -16.46
CA LEU A 76 -4.90 -7.00 -16.40
C LEU A 76 -4.35 -6.72 -17.80
N SER A 77 -4.29 -5.44 -18.17
CA SER A 77 -3.78 -4.97 -19.46
C SER A 77 -2.25 -5.04 -19.60
N PHE A 78 -1.57 -5.90 -18.83
CA PHE A 78 -0.12 -6.05 -18.90
C PHE A 78 0.26 -6.96 -20.07
N ARG A 79 0.81 -6.37 -21.14
CA ARG A 79 1.33 -7.10 -22.31
C ARG A 79 2.79 -7.53 -22.11
N GLY A 80 3.16 -8.73 -22.58
CA GLY A 80 4.56 -9.20 -22.61
C GLY A 80 5.15 -9.66 -21.27
N PRO A 81 6.42 -10.09 -21.23
CA PRO A 81 7.02 -10.75 -20.08
C PRO A 81 7.16 -9.81 -18.87
N GLY A 82 6.95 -10.34 -17.67
CA GLY A 82 7.06 -9.63 -16.41
C GLY A 82 6.33 -10.35 -15.28
N GLN A 83 6.68 -10.03 -14.04
CA GLN A 83 6.04 -10.57 -12.85
C GLN A 83 5.28 -9.46 -12.14
N SER A 84 4.00 -9.69 -11.87
CA SER A 84 3.20 -8.77 -11.05
C SER A 84 3.03 -9.32 -9.63
N ARG A 85 2.95 -8.42 -8.66
CA ARG A 85 2.63 -8.72 -7.27
C ARG A 85 1.67 -7.68 -6.71
N ILE A 86 0.76 -8.10 -5.85
CA ILE A 86 -0.09 -7.20 -5.08
C ILE A 86 0.77 -6.56 -3.99
N ILE A 87 0.84 -5.24 -3.96
CA ILE A 87 1.59 -4.47 -2.95
C ILE A 87 0.67 -3.84 -1.90
N SER A 88 -0.60 -3.59 -2.22
CA SER A 88 -1.61 -3.18 -1.24
C SER A 88 -3.00 -3.67 -1.65
N ASP A 89 -3.85 -3.86 -0.65
CA ASP A 89 -5.25 -4.27 -0.82
C ASP A 89 -6.07 -3.66 0.33
N SER A 90 -6.96 -2.71 0.00
CA SER A 90 -7.80 -2.00 0.96
C SER A 90 -9.28 -2.02 0.54
N SER A 91 -10.21 -1.78 1.46
CA SER A 91 -11.63 -1.60 1.10
C SER A 91 -11.87 -0.28 0.37
N CYS A 92 -12.89 -0.23 -0.49
CA CYS A 92 -13.27 1.02 -1.17
C CYS A 92 -13.96 2.02 -0.24
N ARG A 93 -14.68 1.54 0.78
CA ARG A 93 -15.13 2.38 1.88
C ARG A 93 -14.06 2.37 2.96
N PRO A 94 -13.68 3.53 3.51
CA PRO A 94 -13.05 3.54 4.82
C PRO A 94 -14.02 2.86 5.79
N SER A 95 -13.60 1.80 6.46
CA SER A 95 -14.32 1.28 7.62
C SER A 95 -14.55 2.44 8.60
N ALA A 96 -15.66 2.46 9.33
CA ALA A 96 -15.90 3.52 10.32
C ALA A 96 -14.80 3.61 11.40
N SER A 97 -13.92 2.60 11.52
CA SER A 97 -12.69 2.63 12.32
C SER A 97 -11.56 3.48 11.72
N ASP A 98 -11.64 3.84 10.43
CA ASP A 98 -10.65 4.68 9.73
C ASP A 98 -10.91 6.18 9.95
N ASN A 99 -11.97 6.53 10.69
CA ASN A 99 -12.26 7.89 11.16
C ASN A 99 -11.83 8.14 12.62
N ALA A 100 -11.27 7.14 13.31
CA ALA A 100 -10.34 7.45 14.38
C ALA A 100 -9.10 8.07 13.71
N PRO A 101 -8.50 9.15 14.23
CA PRO A 101 -7.18 9.59 13.78
C PRO A 101 -6.21 8.45 14.13
N THR A 102 -6.10 7.46 13.24
CA THR A 102 -5.19 6.35 13.42
C THR A 102 -3.83 6.95 13.14
N ALA A 103 -3.15 7.27 14.23
CA ALA A 103 -1.72 7.49 14.25
C ALA A 103 -1.06 6.53 13.26
N ALA A 104 -0.44 7.12 12.23
CA ALA A 104 0.44 6.43 11.28
C ALA A 104 -0.12 5.13 10.69
N GLN A 105 -0.78 5.23 9.52
CA GLN A 105 -0.59 4.19 8.51
C GLN A 105 0.91 4.13 8.22
N LYS A 106 1.55 3.16 8.88
CA LYS A 106 2.98 2.90 8.85
C LYS A 106 3.45 3.00 7.41
N SER A 107 4.15 4.10 7.18
CA SER A 107 5.12 4.30 6.12
C SER A 107 5.77 2.95 5.85
N ALA A 108 5.63 2.45 4.62
CA ALA A 108 6.54 1.42 4.14
C ALA A 108 7.95 1.92 4.51
N LYS A 109 8.61 1.13 5.34
CA LYS A 109 9.86 1.44 6.02
C LYS A 109 10.92 1.70 4.95
N SER A 110 11.07 2.96 4.56
CA SER A 110 12.31 3.50 4.04
C SER A 110 12.98 4.10 5.27
N ASP A 111 14.10 3.53 5.68
CA ASP A 111 14.95 4.07 6.75
C ASP A 111 15.64 5.40 6.32
N GLY A 112 15.02 6.15 5.40
CA GLY A 112 15.38 7.51 5.01
C GLY A 112 14.22 8.45 5.33
N LYS A 113 14.51 9.51 6.10
CA LYS A 113 13.54 10.55 6.49
C LYS A 113 12.72 10.99 5.27
N ARG A 114 11.38 10.89 5.35
CA ARG A 114 10.48 11.49 4.35
C ARG A 114 10.71 13.00 4.36
N CYS A 115 11.10 13.53 3.22
CA CYS A 115 11.39 14.93 2.97
C CYS A 115 10.12 15.72 2.62
N ILE A 116 9.20 15.08 1.90
CA ILE A 116 8.00 15.74 1.41
C ILE A 116 6.83 15.54 2.37
N ILE A 117 6.20 16.65 2.76
CA ILE A 117 5.00 16.67 3.59
C ILE A 117 3.86 17.40 2.88
N MET A 118 2.62 17.01 3.17
CA MET A 118 1.44 17.70 2.67
C MET A 118 1.01 18.77 3.68
N GLN A 119 0.84 20.00 3.21
CA GLN A 119 0.45 21.15 4.03
C GLN A 119 -0.79 21.82 3.43
N ARG A 120 -1.61 22.42 4.28
CA ARG A 120 -2.63 23.37 3.82
C ARG A 120 -1.99 24.75 3.72
N THR A 121 -2.26 25.46 2.63
CA THR A 121 -1.81 26.82 2.44
C THR A 121 -2.98 27.72 2.09
N ASP A 122 -2.95 28.91 2.65
CA ASP A 122 -3.86 30.04 2.46
C ASP A 122 -3.09 31.29 1.99
N LYS A 123 -1.80 31.15 1.63
CA LYS A 123 -0.93 32.25 1.23
C LYS A 123 -1.07 32.57 -0.25
N ASN A 124 -0.98 33.86 -0.57
CA ASN A 124 -0.94 34.40 -1.94
C ASN A 124 -2.14 34.02 -2.83
N GLY A 125 -3.35 33.94 -2.26
CA GLY A 125 -4.58 33.69 -3.02
C GLY A 125 -4.75 32.24 -3.50
N VAL A 126 -3.85 31.34 -3.13
CA VAL A 126 -3.96 29.90 -3.40
C VAL A 126 -4.41 29.20 -2.14
N THR A 127 -5.72 29.06 -1.95
CA THR A 127 -6.30 28.27 -0.86
C THR A 127 -6.34 26.81 -1.29
N GLY A 128 -5.56 25.94 -0.63
CA GLY A 128 -5.55 24.53 -1.01
C GLY A 128 -4.49 23.68 -0.34
N LEU A 129 -4.27 22.49 -0.91
CA LEU A 129 -3.19 21.60 -0.50
C LEU A 129 -1.92 21.96 -1.26
N ALA A 130 -0.79 21.90 -0.56
CA ALA A 130 0.54 22.07 -1.11
C ALA A 130 1.45 20.94 -0.62
N LEU A 131 2.49 20.65 -1.38
CA LEU A 131 3.60 19.83 -0.95
C LEU A 131 4.72 20.75 -0.48
N ALA A 132 5.24 20.49 0.71
CA ALA A 132 6.43 21.16 1.21
C ALA A 132 7.59 20.15 1.24
N ASN A 133 8.72 20.52 0.62
CA ASN A 133 9.95 19.76 0.73
C ASN A 133 10.81 20.32 1.87
N THR A 134 11.02 19.52 2.90
CA THR A 134 11.83 19.87 4.07
C THR A 134 13.33 19.62 3.86
N CYS A 135 13.69 18.86 2.83
CA CYS A 135 15.08 18.60 2.48
C CYS A 135 15.63 19.68 1.54
N ASN A 136 16.96 19.82 1.52
CA ASN A 136 17.67 20.80 0.68
C ASN A 136 17.80 20.37 -0.78
N GLU A 137 17.50 19.12 -1.08
CA GLU A 137 17.66 18.51 -2.40
C GLU A 137 16.31 18.38 -3.11
N CYS A 138 16.35 18.24 -4.43
CA CYS A 138 15.15 17.98 -5.22
C CYS A 138 14.54 16.62 -4.84
N ARG A 139 13.23 16.60 -4.63
CA ARG A 139 12.47 15.39 -4.31
C ARG A 139 11.29 15.24 -5.25
N MET A 140 10.93 14.01 -5.55
CA MET A 140 9.78 13.62 -6.34
C MET A 140 8.76 12.92 -5.43
N ALA A 141 7.57 13.52 -5.33
CA ALA A 141 6.43 12.92 -4.64
C ALA A 141 5.50 12.24 -5.63
N VAL A 142 5.02 11.04 -5.29
CA VAL A 142 3.87 10.43 -5.95
C VAL A 142 2.62 10.78 -5.15
N VAL A 143 1.76 11.64 -5.71
CA VAL A 143 0.50 12.06 -5.09
C VAL A 143 -0.65 11.27 -5.67
N ASP A 144 -1.39 10.58 -4.80
CA ASP A 144 -2.64 9.92 -5.12
C ASP A 144 -3.81 10.85 -4.86
N ARG A 145 -4.76 10.93 -5.80
CA ARG A 145 -5.97 11.74 -5.69
C ARG A 145 -7.20 10.87 -5.83
N ILE A 146 -8.21 11.10 -5.00
CA ILE A 146 -9.49 10.38 -5.03
C ILE A 146 -10.61 11.38 -5.28
N ASN A 147 -11.45 11.15 -6.28
CA ASN A 147 -12.63 11.97 -6.52
C ASN A 147 -13.87 11.49 -5.75
N GLY A 148 -14.97 12.22 -5.84
CA GLY A 148 -16.23 11.87 -5.16
C GLY A 148 -16.88 10.56 -5.63
N LYS A 149 -16.44 10.02 -6.76
CA LYS A 149 -16.85 8.70 -7.26
C LYS A 149 -15.92 7.57 -6.79
N GLY A 150 -14.88 7.89 -6.02
CA GLY A 150 -13.87 6.92 -5.55
C GLY A 150 -12.81 6.57 -6.59
N GLU A 151 -12.78 7.25 -7.75
CA GLU A 151 -11.75 7.02 -8.76
C GLU A 151 -10.42 7.61 -8.29
N ARG A 152 -9.35 6.84 -8.43
CA ARG A 152 -8.01 7.23 -8.02
C ARG A 152 -7.14 7.59 -9.22
N ARG A 153 -6.39 8.68 -9.10
CA ARG A 153 -5.36 9.09 -10.07
C ARG A 153 -4.08 9.44 -9.32
N SER A 154 -2.99 8.78 -9.69
CA SER A 154 -1.67 9.07 -9.14
C SER A 154 -0.86 9.92 -10.12
N GLN A 155 -0.16 10.92 -9.59
CA GLN A 155 0.70 11.82 -10.37
C GLN A 155 2.05 11.98 -9.67
N SER A 156 3.14 11.97 -10.44
CA SER A 156 4.47 12.30 -9.92
C SER A 156 4.71 13.80 -10.05
N ILE A 157 5.18 14.43 -8.99
CA ILE A 157 5.45 15.87 -8.92
C ILE A 157 6.87 16.05 -8.38
N ALA A 158 7.71 16.74 -9.15
CA ALA A 158 9.04 17.15 -8.71
C ALA A 158 8.94 18.47 -7.92
N ILE A 159 9.69 18.56 -6.83
CA ILE A 159 9.69 19.70 -5.91
C ILE A 159 11.15 20.04 -5.60
N GLY A 160 11.51 21.31 -5.79
CA GLY A 160 12.84 21.81 -5.44
C GLY A 160 13.12 21.69 -3.94
N GLY A 161 14.39 21.71 -3.55
CA GLY A 161 14.79 21.75 -2.14
C GLY A 161 14.18 22.95 -1.42
N ARG A 162 13.74 22.76 -0.18
CA ARG A 162 13.13 23.82 0.67
C ARG A 162 12.03 24.64 -0.02
N SER A 163 11.27 24.00 -0.89
CA SER A 163 10.23 24.69 -1.67
C SER A 163 8.82 24.21 -1.33
N LEU A 164 7.85 25.08 -1.61
CA LEU A 164 6.43 24.83 -1.48
C LEU A 164 5.83 24.74 -2.88
N MET A 165 5.18 23.63 -3.20
CA MET A 165 4.52 23.39 -4.48
C MET A 165 3.01 23.23 -4.27
N PRO A 166 2.17 24.18 -4.72
CA PRO A 166 0.73 24.02 -4.62
C PRO A 166 0.24 22.87 -5.50
N ILE A 167 -0.73 22.10 -4.99
CA ILE A 167 -1.34 20.98 -5.69
C ILE A 167 -2.75 21.39 -6.12
N PRO A 168 -3.06 21.43 -7.42
CA PRO A 168 -4.43 21.63 -7.86
C PRO A 168 -5.29 20.43 -7.48
N ALA A 169 -6.52 20.71 -7.03
CA ALA A 169 -7.47 19.68 -6.61
C ALA A 169 -7.89 18.77 -7.78
N LEU A 170 -7.98 19.29 -9.01
CA LEU A 170 -8.35 18.53 -10.23
C LEU A 170 -9.61 17.66 -10.05
N GLY A 171 -10.61 18.13 -9.29
CA GLY A 171 -11.83 17.40 -8.99
C GLY A 171 -11.70 16.29 -7.94
N ALA A 172 -10.57 16.22 -7.23
CA ALA A 172 -10.35 15.29 -6.14
C ALA A 172 -10.91 15.83 -4.81
N LEU A 173 -11.54 14.95 -4.02
CA LEU A 173 -11.94 15.20 -2.64
C LEU A 173 -10.81 14.94 -1.65
N GLN A 174 -9.87 14.08 -2.02
CA GLN A 174 -8.75 13.67 -1.16
C GLN A 174 -7.46 13.58 -1.96
N ALA A 175 -6.35 13.91 -1.32
CA ALA A 175 -5.01 13.69 -1.85
C ALA A 175 -4.08 13.13 -0.76
N ALA A 176 -3.17 12.23 -1.14
CA ALA A 176 -2.20 11.61 -0.24
C ALA A 176 -0.84 11.41 -0.93
N ILE A 177 0.25 11.45 -0.16
CA ILE A 177 1.59 11.13 -0.66
C ILE A 177 1.81 9.61 -0.52
N LEU A 178 1.97 8.93 -1.65
CA LEU A 178 2.28 7.50 -1.70
C LEU A 178 3.78 7.22 -1.58
N ASP A 179 4.59 8.07 -2.20
CA ASP A 179 6.03 7.86 -2.30
C ASP A 179 6.79 9.19 -2.33
N ASP A 180 8.04 9.14 -1.89
CA ASP A 180 8.97 10.27 -1.80
C ASP A 180 10.38 9.77 -2.11
N GLN A 181 10.93 10.20 -3.25
CA GLN A 181 12.24 9.78 -3.75
C GLN A 181 13.07 11.00 -4.17
N PRO A 182 14.41 10.93 -4.20
CA PRO A 182 15.22 11.99 -4.79
C PRO A 182 14.92 12.12 -6.29
N CYS A 183 15.02 13.34 -6.82
CA CYS A 183 15.00 13.55 -8.27
C CYS A 183 16.22 12.85 -8.92
N LYS A 184 16.04 12.36 -10.13
CA LYS A 184 17.14 11.83 -10.96
C LYS A 184 17.72 12.90 -11.85
#